data_AF-A0A962FRZ2-F1
#
_entry.id   AF-A0A962FRZ2-F1
#
_cell.length_a   1.000
_cell.length_b   1.000
_cell.length_c   1.000
_cell.angle_alpha   90.00
_cell.angle_beta   90.00
_cell.angle_gamma   90.00
#
_symmetry.space_group_name_H-M   'P 1'
#
loop_
_entity.id
_entity.type
_entity.pdbx_description
1 polymer ?
#
loop_
_entity_poly.entity_id
_entity_poly.type
_entity_poly.pdbx_seq_one_letter_code
_entity_poly.pdbx_strand_id
1 'polypeptide(L)'
;MRVAYLIAAVLLVPYASAHAGELYKWTDENGRTHYSDKPPAGKEAEARAVAPVADSSPLPMQSKENAERCAKLQDAKRVLETFDKVEADVNGDGVPEMLNEEQKKRELDRANNMIERLCKNAPPPAVAAEPAEKDDKSDSGEQIADDRDYFADDKN
;
A
#
# COMPACT_ATOMS: atom_id res chain seq x y z
N MET A 1 -15.48 -15.83 -60.52
CA MET A 1 -15.26 -14.86 -59.42
C MET A 1 -15.78 -15.38 -58.07
N ARG A 2 -15.47 -16.63 -57.68
CA ARG A 2 -15.86 -17.21 -56.37
C ARG A 2 -14.70 -17.32 -55.38
N VAL A 3 -13.47 -17.10 -55.86
CA VAL A 3 -12.24 -17.16 -55.06
C VAL A 3 -12.03 -15.88 -54.25
N ALA A 4 -12.62 -14.75 -54.66
CA ALA A 4 -12.57 -13.49 -53.91
C ALA A 4 -13.34 -13.55 -52.58
N TYR A 5 -14.29 -14.47 -52.44
CA TYR A 5 -15.04 -14.66 -51.19
C TYR A 5 -14.33 -15.56 -50.17
N LEU A 6 -13.19 -16.17 -50.51
CA LEU A 6 -12.42 -17.01 -49.58
C LEU A 6 -11.42 -16.22 -48.73
N ILE A 7 -11.09 -14.97 -49.11
CA ILE A 7 -10.19 -14.10 -48.31
C ILE A 7 -11.00 -13.28 -47.28
N ALA A 8 -12.30 -13.09 -47.48
CA ALA A 8 -13.17 -12.35 -46.57
C ALA A 8 -13.56 -13.10 -45.29
N ALA A 9 -13.21 -14.39 -45.17
CA ALA A 9 -13.61 -15.24 -44.04
C ALA A 9 -12.51 -15.43 -42.96
N VAL A 10 -11.29 -14.95 -43.17
CA VAL A 10 -10.14 -15.15 -42.25
C VAL A 10 -9.82 -13.87 -41.47
N LEU A 11 -10.85 -13.17 -40.99
CA LEU A 11 -10.68 -12.02 -40.09
C LEU A 11 -11.73 -11.98 -38.99
N LEU A 12 -12.24 -13.16 -38.59
CA LEU A 12 -12.97 -13.29 -37.35
C LEU A 12 -11.97 -13.53 -36.20
N VAL A 13 -11.25 -12.48 -35.82
CA VAL A 13 -10.53 -12.45 -34.54
C VAL A 13 -11.59 -12.34 -33.46
N PRO A 14 -11.78 -13.35 -32.59
CA PRO A 14 -12.62 -13.17 -31.42
C PRO A 14 -11.96 -12.11 -30.53
N TYR A 15 -12.59 -10.95 -30.42
CA TYR A 15 -12.29 -10.00 -29.35
C TYR A 15 -12.48 -10.77 -28.03
N ALA A 16 -11.39 -10.95 -27.29
CA ALA A 16 -11.44 -11.49 -25.95
C ALA A 16 -12.34 -10.57 -25.11
N SER A 17 -13.55 -11.05 -24.80
CA SER A 17 -14.43 -10.41 -23.83
C SER A 17 -13.65 -10.32 -22.52
N ALA A 18 -13.43 -9.10 -22.04
CA ALA A 18 -12.94 -8.88 -20.69
C ALA A 18 -13.98 -9.46 -19.72
N HIS A 19 -13.74 -10.69 -19.24
CA HIS A 19 -14.60 -11.33 -18.26
C HIS A 19 -14.46 -10.57 -16.94
N ALA A 20 -15.60 -10.11 -16.40
CA ALA A 20 -15.69 -9.68 -15.01
C ALA A 20 -15.14 -10.82 -14.14
N GLY A 21 -14.13 -10.54 -13.31
CA GLY A 21 -13.45 -11.56 -12.51
C GLY A 21 -14.44 -12.27 -11.59
N GLU A 22 -14.66 -13.56 -11.84
CA GLU A 22 -15.46 -14.43 -10.97
C GLU A 22 -14.58 -14.84 -9.79
N LEU A 23 -15.00 -14.53 -8.57
CA LEU A 23 -14.31 -14.97 -7.37
C LEU A 23 -14.94 -16.28 -6.91
N TYR A 24 -14.15 -17.36 -6.93
CA TYR A 24 -14.58 -18.69 -6.50
C TYR A 24 -14.27 -18.89 -5.02
N LYS A 25 -15.27 -19.34 -4.26
CA LYS A 25 -15.10 -19.76 -2.86
C LYS A 25 -15.33 -21.26 -2.73
N TRP A 26 -14.40 -21.96 -2.08
CA TRP A 26 -14.61 -23.36 -1.68
C TRP A 26 -14.01 -23.63 -0.30
N THR A 27 -14.49 -24.68 0.35
CA THR A 27 -13.93 -25.17 1.61
C THR A 27 -13.12 -26.43 1.33
N ASP A 28 -11.90 -26.51 1.84
CA ASP A 28 -11.06 -27.71 1.70
C ASP A 28 -11.43 -28.80 2.72
N GLU A 29 -10.76 -29.95 2.64
CA GLU A 29 -10.98 -31.10 3.53
C GLU A 29 -10.64 -30.81 5.00
N ASN A 30 -9.86 -29.76 5.26
CA ASN A 30 -9.49 -29.30 6.60
C ASN A 30 -10.44 -28.21 7.11
N GLY A 31 -11.54 -27.91 6.39
CA GLY A 31 -12.51 -26.88 6.77
C GLY A 31 -12.05 -25.44 6.49
N ARG A 32 -10.97 -25.22 5.74
CA ARG A 32 -10.45 -23.88 5.43
C ARG A 32 -11.14 -23.33 4.19
N THR A 33 -11.67 -22.12 4.28
CA THR A 33 -12.26 -21.41 3.14
C THR A 33 -11.18 -20.73 2.30
N HIS A 34 -11.17 -21.05 1.01
CA HIS A 34 -10.27 -20.47 0.02
C HIS A 34 -11.03 -19.59 -0.96
N TYR A 35 -10.36 -18.55 -1.46
CA TYR A 35 -10.86 -17.66 -2.51
C TYR A 35 -9.84 -17.62 -3.66
N SER A 36 -10.28 -17.77 -4.91
CA SER A 36 -9.40 -17.76 -6.08
C SER A 36 -10.15 -17.22 -7.30
N ASP A 37 -9.42 -16.56 -8.20
CA ASP A 37 -9.91 -16.13 -9.51
C ASP A 37 -9.92 -17.27 -10.55
N LYS A 38 -9.38 -18.44 -10.17
CA LYS A 38 -9.36 -19.66 -10.98
C LYS A 38 -10.10 -20.79 -10.27
N PRO A 39 -11.00 -21.53 -10.95
CA PRO A 39 -11.75 -22.60 -10.33
C PRO A 39 -10.82 -23.74 -9.87
N PRO A 40 -11.03 -24.31 -8.67
CA PRO A 40 -10.27 -25.47 -8.21
C PRO A 40 -10.62 -26.69 -9.08
N ALA A 41 -9.60 -27.41 -9.57
CA ALA A 41 -9.82 -28.62 -10.35
C ALA A 41 -10.51 -29.70 -9.48
N GLY A 42 -11.70 -30.13 -9.91
CA GLY A 42 -12.41 -31.26 -9.29
C GLY A 42 -13.14 -30.95 -7.98
N LYS A 43 -13.43 -29.69 -7.65
CA LYS A 43 -14.25 -29.31 -6.49
C LYS A 43 -15.45 -28.46 -6.91
N GLU A 44 -16.59 -28.69 -6.26
CA GLU A 44 -17.75 -27.82 -6.34
C GLU A 44 -17.36 -26.44 -5.79
N ALA A 45 -17.34 -25.43 -6.65
CA ALA A 45 -16.97 -24.06 -6.28
C ALA A 45 -18.17 -23.14 -6.51
N GLU A 46 -18.48 -22.31 -5.52
CA GLU A 46 -19.52 -21.31 -5.65
C GLU A 46 -18.91 -20.07 -6.33
N ALA A 47 -19.31 -19.81 -7.58
CA ALA A 47 -18.91 -18.63 -8.31
C ALA A 47 -19.66 -17.41 -7.77
N ARG A 48 -18.92 -16.39 -7.32
CA ARG A 48 -19.52 -15.12 -6.91
C ARG A 48 -19.03 -14.00 -7.81
N ALA A 49 -19.99 -13.28 -8.40
CA ALA A 49 -19.70 -12.06 -9.11
C ALA A 49 -19.20 -11.00 -8.12
N VAL A 50 -18.02 -10.43 -8.36
CA VAL A 50 -17.54 -9.26 -7.63
C VAL A 50 -18.10 -8.04 -8.34
N ALA A 51 -19.03 -7.35 -7.67
CA ALA A 51 -19.48 -6.04 -8.16
C ALA A 51 -18.27 -5.10 -8.18
N PRO A 52 -18.11 -4.26 -9.22
CA PRO A 52 -17.12 -3.20 -9.17
C PRO A 52 -17.36 -2.39 -7.89
N VAL A 53 -16.30 -2.18 -7.11
CA VAL A 53 -16.38 -1.34 -5.91
C VAL A 53 -16.82 0.06 -6.34
N ALA A 54 -18.12 0.34 -6.20
CA ALA A 54 -18.64 1.68 -6.36
C ALA A 54 -17.98 2.54 -5.28
N ASP A 55 -17.40 3.69 -5.68
CA ASP A 55 -16.69 4.69 -4.85
C ASP A 55 -17.18 4.69 -3.39
N SER A 56 -16.58 3.83 -2.56
CA SER A 56 -16.89 3.78 -1.14
C SER A 56 -16.17 4.95 -0.51
N SER A 57 -16.91 6.02 -0.25
CA SER A 57 -16.38 7.20 0.41
C SER A 57 -15.76 6.79 1.75
N PRO A 58 -14.52 7.22 2.07
CA PRO A 58 -13.85 6.86 3.31
C PRO A 58 -14.69 7.24 4.53
N LEU A 59 -14.65 6.43 5.59
CA LEU A 59 -15.25 6.81 6.87
C LEU A 59 -14.63 8.13 7.38
N PRO A 60 -15.36 8.95 8.16
CA PRO A 60 -14.87 10.28 8.57
C PRO A 60 -13.48 10.29 9.21
N MET A 61 -13.18 9.30 10.08
CA MET A 61 -11.85 9.17 10.69
C MET A 61 -10.76 8.85 9.66
N GLN A 62 -11.02 7.93 8.73
CA GLN A 62 -10.10 7.61 7.64
C GLN A 62 -9.92 8.80 6.69
N SER A 63 -10.97 9.60 6.46
CA SER A 63 -10.89 10.78 5.62
C SER A 63 -9.95 11.86 6.20
N LYS A 64 -9.99 12.08 7.52
CA LYS A 64 -9.08 13.00 8.21
C LYS A 64 -7.63 12.49 8.16
N GLU A 65 -7.43 11.21 8.46
CA GLU A 65 -6.10 10.60 8.38
C GLU A 65 -5.52 10.66 6.96
N ASN A 66 -6.34 10.40 5.94
CA ASN A 66 -5.92 10.53 4.54
C ASN A 66 -5.56 11.96 4.17
N ALA A 67 -6.28 12.97 4.69
CA ALA A 67 -5.96 14.38 4.48
C ALA A 67 -4.60 14.76 5.11
N GLU A 68 -4.35 14.32 6.35
CA GLU A 68 -3.07 14.56 7.03
C GLU A 68 -1.91 13.86 6.30
N ARG A 69 -2.10 12.61 5.87
CA ARG A 69 -1.10 11.86 5.09
C ARG A 69 -0.85 12.51 3.74
N CYS A 70 -1.90 12.96 3.05
CA CYS A 70 -1.80 13.70 1.79
C CYS A 70 -0.97 14.98 1.95
N ALA A 71 -1.23 15.78 2.99
CA ALA A 71 -0.46 17.00 3.26
C ALA A 71 1.04 16.72 3.46
N LYS A 72 1.36 15.71 4.29
CA LYS A 72 2.76 15.29 4.51
C LYS A 72 3.47 14.85 3.23
N LEU A 73 2.76 14.13 2.36
CA LEU A 73 3.32 13.70 1.08
C LEU A 73 3.57 14.86 0.12
N GLN A 74 2.70 15.87 0.11
CA GLN A 74 2.92 17.09 -0.69
C GLN A 74 4.16 17.86 -0.20
N ASP A 75 4.38 17.93 1.11
CA ASP A 75 5.57 18.55 1.68
C ASP A 75 6.83 17.74 1.39
N ALA A 76 6.78 16.42 1.56
CA ALA A 76 7.89 15.53 1.21
C ALA A 76 8.25 15.63 -0.29
N LYS A 77 7.24 15.62 -1.17
CA LYS A 77 7.41 15.84 -2.61
C LYS A 77 8.09 17.19 -2.88
N ARG A 78 7.66 18.26 -2.20
CA ARG A 78 8.25 19.60 -2.35
C ARG A 78 9.72 19.62 -1.93
N VAL A 79 10.07 18.97 -0.82
CA VAL A 79 11.47 18.85 -0.37
C VAL A 79 12.31 18.15 -1.44
N LEU A 80 11.82 17.01 -1.95
CA LEU A 80 12.49 16.28 -3.02
C LEU A 80 12.65 17.17 -4.27
N GLU A 81 11.61 17.90 -4.71
CA GLU A 81 11.71 18.75 -5.90
C GLU A 81 12.60 19.99 -5.72
N THR A 82 12.63 20.57 -4.53
CA THR A 82 13.32 21.83 -4.27
C THR A 82 14.81 21.64 -4.01
N PHE A 83 15.17 20.56 -3.31
CA PHE A 83 16.54 20.34 -2.88
C PHE A 83 17.21 19.28 -3.77
N ASP A 84 18.32 19.66 -4.41
CA ASP A 84 19.13 18.74 -5.22
C ASP A 84 19.85 17.70 -4.35
N LYS A 85 20.04 18.01 -3.07
CA LYS A 85 20.77 17.18 -2.10
C LYS A 85 19.84 16.83 -0.95
N VAL A 86 19.37 15.59 -0.94
CA VAL A 86 18.54 15.03 0.12
C VAL A 86 19.24 13.78 0.64
N GLU A 87 19.38 13.68 1.96
CA GLU A 87 19.90 12.49 2.63
C GLU A 87 18.73 11.69 3.20
N ALA A 88 18.72 10.38 2.98
CA ALA A 88 17.79 9.48 3.63
C ALA A 88 18.45 8.11 3.86
N ASP A 89 18.01 7.42 4.90
CA ASP A 89 18.33 6.00 5.07
C ASP A 89 17.38 5.19 4.17
N VAL A 90 17.88 4.81 2.99
CA VAL A 90 17.10 4.09 1.96
C VAL A 90 17.13 2.58 2.20
N ASN A 91 18.14 2.07 2.91
CA ASN A 91 18.41 0.64 3.06
C ASN A 91 18.06 0.11 4.47
N GLY A 92 17.78 0.99 5.43
CA GLY A 92 17.42 0.68 6.81
C GLY A 92 18.60 0.37 7.74
N ASP A 93 19.83 0.77 7.37
CA ASP A 93 21.04 0.50 8.15
C ASP A 93 21.35 1.58 9.20
N GLY A 94 20.55 2.66 9.23
CA GLY A 94 20.72 3.79 10.14
C GLY A 94 21.77 4.81 9.72
N VAL A 95 22.39 4.65 8.54
CA VAL A 95 23.34 5.60 7.95
C VAL A 95 22.62 6.40 6.86
N PRO A 96 22.49 7.72 7.00
CA PRO A 96 21.91 8.55 5.96
C PRO A 96 22.77 8.52 4.69
N GLU A 97 22.16 8.17 3.56
CA GLU A 97 22.80 8.18 2.25
C GLU A 97 22.24 9.34 1.42
N MET A 98 23.12 9.99 0.65
CA MET A 98 22.72 10.99 -0.34
C MET A 98 21.94 10.33 -1.47
N LEU A 99 20.71 10.79 -1.70
CA LEU A 99 19.90 10.32 -2.82
C LEU A 99 20.52 10.76 -4.14
N ASN A 100 20.78 9.79 -5.02
CA ASN A 100 21.09 10.07 -6.42
C ASN A 100 19.81 10.37 -7.24
N GLU A 101 19.97 10.81 -8.48
CA GLU A 101 18.85 11.16 -9.37
C GLU A 101 17.83 10.02 -9.56
N GLU A 102 18.30 8.78 -9.64
CA GLU A 102 17.42 7.62 -9.80
C GLU A 102 16.63 7.33 -8.52
N GLN A 103 17.28 7.38 -7.36
CA GLN A 103 16.63 7.21 -6.04
C GLN A 103 15.62 8.33 -5.80
N LYS A 104 16.02 9.59 -6.04
CA LYS A 104 15.15 10.77 -5.96
C LYS A 104 13.92 10.63 -6.85
N LYS A 105 14.09 10.14 -8.08
CA LYS A 105 12.97 9.85 -8.97
C LYS A 105 12.04 8.77 -8.41
N ARG A 106 12.59 7.67 -7.87
CA ARG A 106 11.76 6.63 -7.23
C ARG A 106 10.97 7.19 -6.05
N GLU A 107 11.58 8.04 -5.22
CA GLU A 107 10.86 8.69 -4.11
C GLU A 107 9.73 9.59 -4.60
N LEU A 108 9.99 10.39 -5.65
CA LEU A 108 8.96 11.23 -6.26
C LEU A 108 7.83 10.38 -6.85
N ASP A 109 8.13 9.28 -7.52
CA ASP A 109 7.12 8.37 -8.06
C ASP A 109 6.28 7.73 -6.93
N ARG A 110 6.92 7.31 -5.83
CA ARG A 110 6.23 6.81 -4.63
C ARG A 110 5.32 7.88 -4.03
N ALA A 111 5.82 9.09 -3.85
CA ALA A 111 5.05 10.21 -3.31
C ALA A 111 3.85 10.55 -4.22
N ASN A 112 4.06 10.67 -5.53
CA ASN A 112 3.01 10.96 -6.51
C ASN A 112 1.90 9.89 -6.51
N ASN A 113 2.27 8.61 -6.50
CA ASN A 113 1.29 7.54 -6.48
C ASN A 113 0.48 7.47 -5.17
N MET A 114 1.10 7.84 -4.04
CA MET A 114 0.36 7.96 -2.78
C MET A 114 -0.54 9.21 -2.77
N ILE A 115 -0.07 10.34 -3.29
CA ILE A 115 -0.86 11.57 -3.45
C ILE A 115 -2.11 11.30 -4.29
N GLU A 116 -1.96 10.63 -5.44
CA GLU A 116 -3.08 10.31 -6.33
C GLU A 116 -4.17 9.52 -5.60
N ARG A 117 -3.78 8.54 -4.79
CA ARG A 117 -4.72 7.66 -4.06
C ARG A 117 -5.34 8.33 -2.84
N LEU A 118 -4.54 9.05 -2.05
CA LEU A 118 -4.98 9.61 -0.76
C LEU A 118 -5.66 10.96 -0.91
N CYS A 119 -5.15 11.83 -1.79
CA CYS A 119 -5.65 13.19 -1.94
C CYS A 119 -6.95 13.26 -2.76
N LYS A 120 -7.25 12.26 -3.60
CA LYS A 120 -8.48 12.25 -4.44
C LYS A 120 -9.76 12.27 -3.60
N ASN A 121 -9.76 11.61 -2.45
CA ASN A 121 -10.92 11.48 -1.55
C ASN A 121 -10.68 12.15 -0.19
N ALA A 122 -9.63 12.98 -0.07
CA ALA A 122 -9.38 13.76 1.14
C ALA A 122 -10.30 14.99 1.15
N PRO A 123 -10.97 15.29 2.29
CA PRO A 123 -11.63 16.57 2.43
C PRO A 123 -10.59 17.70 2.25
N PRO A 124 -10.96 18.83 1.62
CA PRO A 124 -10.06 19.98 1.53
C PRO A 124 -9.59 20.33 2.95
N PRO A 125 -8.32 20.71 3.14
CA PRO A 125 -7.81 21.01 4.47
C PRO A 125 -8.69 22.11 5.07
N ALA A 126 -9.45 21.75 6.11
CA ALA A 126 -10.14 22.73 6.91
C ALA A 126 -9.06 23.69 7.44
N VAL A 127 -9.20 24.97 7.09
CA VAL A 127 -8.33 26.09 7.44
C VAL A 127 -7.59 25.81 8.75
N ALA A 128 -6.29 25.53 8.64
CA ALA A 128 -5.31 25.46 9.72
C ALA A 128 -5.91 25.06 11.09
N ALA A 129 -6.34 23.80 11.24
CA ALA A 129 -6.32 23.24 12.58
C ALA A 129 -4.84 23.07 12.95
N GLU A 130 -4.40 23.89 13.91
CA GLU A 130 -3.08 23.86 14.52
C GLU A 130 -2.56 22.43 14.68
N PRO A 131 -1.25 22.20 14.46
CA PRO A 131 -0.69 20.88 14.69
C PRO A 131 -1.01 20.47 16.12
N ALA A 132 -1.73 19.35 16.27
CA ALA A 132 -1.79 18.68 17.54
C ALA A 132 -0.35 18.34 17.93
N GLU A 133 0.19 19.16 18.83
CA GLU A 133 1.42 18.95 19.55
C GLU A 133 1.37 17.53 20.11
N LYS A 134 2.09 16.61 19.47
CA LYS A 134 2.36 15.32 20.07
C LYS A 134 3.37 15.60 21.16
N ASP A 135 2.91 15.55 22.40
CA ASP A 135 3.75 15.51 23.59
C ASP A 135 4.88 14.49 23.38
N ASP A 136 6.06 15.02 23.11
CA ASP A 136 7.33 14.30 23.05
C ASP A 136 7.72 13.95 24.49
N LYS A 137 7.25 12.80 24.99
CA LYS A 137 7.90 12.16 26.13
C LYS A 137 9.12 11.38 25.63
N SER A 138 10.17 12.13 25.37
CA SER A 138 11.55 11.69 25.54
C SER A 138 11.74 11.29 27.01
N ASP A 139 11.60 10.00 27.30
CA ASP A 139 12.06 9.41 28.57
C ASP A 139 13.49 8.91 28.35
N SER A 140 14.42 9.86 28.46
CA SER A 140 15.86 9.61 28.52
C SER A 140 16.31 9.94 29.94
N GLY A 141 16.48 8.95 30.80
CA GLY A 141 17.29 9.07 32.00
C GLY A 141 16.78 8.30 33.22
N GLU A 142 17.20 7.05 33.38
CA GLU A 142 17.71 6.56 34.66
C GLU A 142 18.48 5.26 34.42
N GLN A 143 19.79 5.37 34.25
CA GLN A 143 20.69 4.21 34.26
C GLN A 143 21.77 4.48 35.29
N ILE A 144 21.47 4.15 36.55
CA ILE A 144 22.44 4.11 37.64
C ILE A 144 22.13 2.90 38.52
N ALA A 145 23.00 1.89 38.44
CA ALA A 145 23.45 0.94 39.45
C ALA A 145 22.45 0.23 40.40
N ASP A 146 22.51 -1.10 40.36
CA ASP A 146 22.97 -1.99 41.46
C ASP A 146 22.10 -3.27 41.49
N ASP A 147 22.53 -4.28 40.73
CA ASP A 147 22.03 -5.65 40.90
C ASP A 147 23.25 -6.55 41.22
N ARG A 148 23.89 -6.21 42.34
CA ARG A 148 24.61 -7.20 43.14
C ARG A 148 23.53 -8.00 43.85
N ASP A 149 23.22 -9.20 43.34
CA ASP A 149 22.89 -10.39 44.14
C ASP A 149 22.31 -11.48 43.22
N TYR A 150 23.18 -12.12 42.42
CA TYR A 150 22.82 -13.40 41.77
C TYR A 150 24.05 -14.30 41.57
N PHE A 151 24.75 -14.61 42.67
CA PHE A 151 25.66 -15.76 42.75
C PHE A 151 25.65 -16.30 44.19
N ALA A 152 24.72 -17.22 44.46
CA ALA A 152 24.81 -18.14 45.59
C ALA A 152 24.07 -19.44 45.23
N ASP A 153 24.59 -20.17 44.24
CA ASP A 153 24.27 -21.58 44.08
C ASP A 153 25.01 -22.38 45.15
N ASP A 154 24.22 -22.81 46.13
CA ASP A 154 24.15 -24.17 46.67
C ASP A 154 25.46 -25.01 46.69
N LYS A 155 26.09 -25.01 47.86
CA LYS A 155 26.77 -26.20 48.38
C LYS A 155 25.88 -26.86 49.43
N ASN A 156 25.32 -28.02 49.08
CA ASN A 156 25.27 -29.18 49.96
C ASN A 156 25.13 -30.48 49.16
#